data_AF-A0A256YGP9-F1
#
_entry.id   AF-A0A256YGP9-F1
#
_cell.length_a   1.000
_cell.length_b   1.000
_cell.length_c   1.000
_cell.angle_alpha   90.00
_cell.angle_beta   90.00
_cell.angle_gamma   90.00
#
_symmetry.space_group_name_H-M   'P 1'
#
loop_
_entity.id
_entity.type
_entity.pdbx_description
1 polymer ?
#
loop_
_entity_poly.entity_id
_entity_poly.type
_entity_poly.pdbx_seq_one_letter_code
_entity_poly.pdbx_strand_id
1 'polypeptide(L)'
;MKGLKDHLNQLLSFFGKKYLHTSMLSIPYFLREKIPGCGKIDIEAIAFLSAMYDYRMRVPLIRSRFIKLIDVLVKDNIRLQELTDPVIAGQIIHKVLMETSYFHRFDPHGEALPWLLRIVYEEDLEEKIRDSDELDLRLNEVIWRKLYDYWNKGFIPEQAWKRLTEKKFLPKPNSQSPLKRLNLFLRWMVRDEYPDLGLWLSIDKKKLKVPLGSEMSRVVGRVFYNTDEIRVDRRHMYMLTSELAKLEPEDPAKYDFVLSRPQILGICLKKIEYSHCSVCPLKDFCKRSKGFYGEPSKSRYINPLYSRVKEYIENKRIRKPKEKHDLIVKKTIEYLTYREFLPRDTILYMDYVIDHGFRPDIFYVNNSILLGEIKINSENIQGPQQLRVYLDELSSQNIGREEKIGILSYGKIFEGDLDLIRENIELLRLDREFNKIYIINFHGNLKSEPEILDY
;
A
#
# COMPACT_ATOMS: atom_id res chain seq x y z
N MET A 1 5.81 24.27 12.03
CA MET A 1 4.73 23.87 11.08
C MET A 1 4.96 24.40 9.67
N LYS A 2 5.44 25.65 9.47
CA LYS A 2 5.63 26.25 8.13
C LYS A 2 6.43 25.38 7.15
N GLY A 3 7.57 24.80 7.56
CA GLY A 3 8.35 23.88 6.71
C GLY A 3 7.71 22.51 6.44
N LEU A 4 6.78 22.04 7.29
CA LEU A 4 6.10 20.75 7.06
C LEU A 4 5.09 20.86 5.92
N LYS A 5 4.35 21.97 5.83
CA LYS A 5 3.37 22.20 4.74
C LYS A 5 4.03 22.13 3.37
N ASP A 6 5.11 22.90 3.18
CA ASP A 6 5.82 22.97 1.90
C ASP A 6 6.40 21.61 1.51
N HIS A 7 6.98 20.89 2.48
CA HIS A 7 7.49 19.53 2.28
C HIS A 7 6.38 18.54 1.88
N LEU A 8 5.23 18.56 2.55
CA LEU A 8 4.09 17.71 2.20
C LEU A 8 3.51 18.03 0.82
N ASN A 9 3.48 19.31 0.42
CA ASN A 9 3.05 19.72 -0.92
C ASN A 9 4.00 19.18 -2.01
N GLN A 10 5.32 19.25 -1.78
CA GLN A 10 6.32 18.68 -2.69
C GLN A 10 6.16 17.16 -2.80
N LEU A 11 6.02 16.48 -1.66
CA LEU A 11 5.76 15.03 -1.63
C LEU A 11 4.47 14.68 -2.37
N LEU A 12 3.40 15.48 -2.25
CA LEU A 12 2.12 15.18 -2.90
C LEU A 12 2.24 15.24 -4.42
N SER A 13 2.92 16.27 -4.95
CA SER A 13 3.17 16.40 -6.38
C SER A 13 3.97 15.20 -6.94
N PHE A 14 4.99 14.76 -6.20
CA PHE A 14 5.80 13.61 -6.59
C PHE A 14 5.03 12.28 -6.43
N PHE A 15 4.38 12.08 -5.28
CA PHE A 15 3.73 10.81 -4.92
C PHE A 15 2.48 10.57 -5.74
N GLY A 16 1.69 11.60 -6.05
CA GLY A 16 0.54 11.46 -6.92
C GLY A 16 0.97 10.86 -8.26
N LYS A 17 2.00 11.44 -8.90
CA LYS A 17 2.43 11.03 -10.24
C LYS A 17 3.03 9.63 -10.25
N LYS A 18 3.79 9.32 -9.21
CA LYS A 18 4.62 8.13 -9.16
C LYS A 18 3.92 6.92 -8.55
N TYR A 19 3.08 7.15 -7.55
CA TYR A 19 2.53 6.10 -6.67
C TYR A 19 1.00 5.98 -6.74
N LEU A 20 0.35 6.60 -7.74
CA LEU A 20 -1.08 6.39 -7.95
C LEU A 20 -1.40 4.91 -8.20
N HIS A 21 -0.53 4.21 -8.92
CA HIS A 21 -0.70 2.79 -9.25
C HIS A 21 -0.61 1.84 -8.03
N THR A 22 -0.23 2.30 -6.84
CA THR A 22 -0.33 1.50 -5.61
C THR A 22 -1.52 1.86 -4.73
N SER A 23 -2.41 2.71 -5.24
CA SER A 23 -3.69 3.04 -4.63
C SER A 23 -4.85 2.42 -5.41
N MET A 24 -5.93 2.09 -4.70
CA MET A 24 -7.23 1.78 -5.33
C MET A 24 -7.78 2.96 -6.16
N LEU A 25 -7.31 4.20 -5.93
CA LEU A 25 -7.63 5.37 -6.75
C LEU A 25 -7.17 5.22 -8.21
N SER A 26 -6.19 4.34 -8.50
CA SER A 26 -5.80 4.07 -9.90
C SER A 26 -6.85 3.32 -10.70
N ILE A 27 -7.81 2.61 -10.08
CA ILE A 27 -8.81 1.82 -10.79
C ILE A 27 -9.75 2.70 -11.64
N PRO A 28 -10.30 3.83 -11.12
CA PRO A 28 -11.01 4.79 -11.95
C PRO A 28 -10.22 5.31 -13.16
N TYR A 29 -8.92 5.57 -13.00
CA TYR A 29 -8.06 5.99 -14.11
C TYR A 29 -7.88 4.87 -15.14
N PHE A 30 -7.69 3.64 -14.68
CA PHE A 30 -7.59 2.48 -15.55
C PHE A 30 -8.88 2.24 -16.36
N LEU A 31 -10.06 2.41 -15.74
CA LEU A 31 -11.34 2.35 -16.45
C LEU A 31 -11.39 3.42 -17.57
N ARG A 32 -11.00 4.66 -17.27
CA ARG A 32 -10.98 5.75 -18.25
C ARG A 32 -10.05 5.47 -19.43
N GLU A 33 -8.91 4.84 -19.16
CA GLU A 33 -7.94 4.44 -20.20
C GLU A 33 -8.50 3.33 -21.09
N LYS A 34 -9.11 2.30 -20.49
CA LYS A 34 -9.63 1.14 -21.21
C LYS A 34 -10.95 1.39 -21.94
N ILE A 35 -11.75 2.33 -21.46
CA ILE A 35 -13.03 2.73 -22.06
C ILE A 35 -12.99 4.24 -22.32
N PRO A 36 -12.35 4.67 -23.43
CA PRO A 36 -12.35 6.08 -23.82
C PRO A 36 -13.78 6.59 -23.96
N GLY A 37 -14.09 7.70 -23.28
CA GLY A 37 -15.43 8.29 -23.29
C GLY A 37 -16.42 7.69 -22.28
N CYS A 38 -15.97 6.85 -21.33
CA CYS A 38 -16.80 6.44 -20.20
C CYS A 38 -17.40 7.64 -19.45
N GLY A 39 -18.66 7.51 -19.03
CA GLY A 39 -19.40 8.62 -18.44
C GLY A 39 -18.89 9.00 -17.05
N LYS A 40 -19.19 10.23 -16.61
CA LYS A 40 -18.92 10.69 -15.23
C LYS A 40 -19.43 9.69 -14.19
N ILE A 41 -20.64 9.16 -14.42
CA ILE A 41 -21.29 8.19 -13.53
C ILE A 41 -20.55 6.85 -13.44
N ASP A 42 -19.95 6.37 -14.54
CA ASP A 42 -19.17 5.12 -14.52
C ASP A 42 -17.89 5.30 -13.69
N ILE A 43 -17.22 6.44 -13.84
CA ILE A 43 -16.04 6.80 -13.04
C ILE A 43 -16.40 6.93 -11.57
N GLU A 44 -17.51 7.58 -11.24
CA GLU A 44 -18.02 7.68 -9.87
C GLU A 44 -18.34 6.30 -9.28
N ALA A 45 -19.03 5.45 -10.04
CA ALA A 45 -19.44 4.11 -9.61
C ALA A 45 -18.23 3.20 -9.34
N ILE A 46 -17.24 3.18 -10.24
CA ILE A 46 -16.03 2.37 -10.01
C ILE A 46 -15.16 2.94 -8.89
N ALA A 47 -15.12 4.28 -8.71
CA ALA A 47 -14.43 4.91 -7.59
C ALA A 47 -15.08 4.55 -6.26
N PHE A 48 -16.42 4.56 -6.21
CA PHE A 48 -17.18 4.17 -5.03
C PHE A 48 -16.91 2.70 -4.66
N LEU A 49 -17.01 1.77 -5.62
CA LEU A 49 -16.65 0.37 -5.39
C LEU A 49 -15.20 0.22 -4.94
N SER A 50 -14.26 0.88 -5.61
CA SER A 50 -12.83 0.79 -5.29
C SER A 50 -12.54 1.23 -3.86
N ALA A 51 -13.19 2.30 -3.40
CA ALA A 51 -13.09 2.76 -2.02
C ALA A 51 -13.76 1.79 -1.04
N MET A 52 -14.95 1.24 -1.36
CA MET A 52 -15.65 0.29 -0.50
C MET A 52 -14.90 -1.04 -0.36
N TYR A 53 -14.22 -1.50 -1.41
CA TYR A 53 -13.44 -2.75 -1.37
C TYR A 53 -12.02 -2.56 -0.80
N ASP A 54 -11.54 -1.33 -0.57
CA ASP A 54 -10.27 -1.03 0.11
C ASP A 54 -10.32 -1.35 1.62
N TYR A 55 -10.43 -2.64 1.95
CA TYR A 55 -10.63 -3.08 3.34
C TYR A 55 -10.00 -4.43 3.69
N ARG A 56 -9.00 -4.40 4.58
CA ARG A 56 -8.42 -5.58 5.24
C ARG A 56 -7.95 -6.67 4.25
N MET A 57 -7.66 -6.29 3.03
CA MET A 57 -7.02 -7.09 1.99
C MET A 57 -5.92 -6.22 1.39
N ARG A 58 -4.84 -6.83 0.90
CA ARG A 58 -3.69 -6.09 0.37
C ARG A 58 -4.13 -5.31 -0.87
N VAL A 59 -3.80 -4.01 -0.94
CA VAL A 59 -4.21 -3.15 -2.06
C VAL A 59 -3.81 -3.71 -3.42
N PRO A 60 -2.58 -4.22 -3.66
CA PRO A 60 -2.23 -4.77 -4.96
C PRO A 60 -3.11 -5.95 -5.38
N LEU A 61 -3.49 -6.79 -4.40
CA LEU A 61 -4.38 -7.91 -4.64
C LEU A 61 -5.78 -7.43 -5.01
N ILE A 62 -6.37 -6.48 -4.26
CA ILE A 62 -7.69 -5.92 -4.60
C ILE A 62 -7.65 -5.29 -5.99
N ARG A 63 -6.62 -4.47 -6.26
CA ARG A 63 -6.44 -3.80 -7.55
C ARG A 63 -6.45 -4.78 -8.72
N SER A 64 -5.70 -5.87 -8.62
CA SER A 64 -5.64 -6.82 -9.74
C SER A 64 -6.98 -7.52 -10.02
N ARG A 65 -7.85 -7.68 -9.02
CA ARG A 65 -9.22 -8.19 -9.24
C ARG A 65 -10.09 -7.18 -9.96
N PHE A 66 -9.95 -5.90 -9.63
CA PHE A 66 -10.65 -4.82 -10.33
C PHE A 66 -10.12 -4.59 -11.75
N ILE A 67 -8.81 -4.69 -11.97
CA ILE A 67 -8.22 -4.65 -13.32
C ILE A 67 -8.80 -5.78 -14.17
N LYS A 68 -8.79 -7.02 -13.67
CA LYS A 68 -9.39 -8.17 -14.37
C LYS A 68 -10.88 -8.00 -14.61
N LEU A 69 -11.62 -7.44 -13.65
CA LEU A 69 -13.03 -7.11 -13.83
C LEU A 69 -13.21 -6.18 -15.03
N ILE A 70 -12.45 -5.10 -15.10
CA ILE A 70 -12.51 -4.13 -16.20
C ILE A 70 -12.08 -4.77 -17.52
N ASP A 71 -11.02 -5.58 -17.54
CA ASP A 71 -10.57 -6.29 -18.75
C ASP A 71 -11.64 -7.25 -19.28
N VAL A 72 -12.34 -7.98 -18.41
CA VAL A 72 -13.47 -8.84 -18.79
C VAL A 72 -14.63 -8.03 -19.34
N LEU A 73 -15.01 -6.92 -18.68
CA LEU A 73 -16.05 -6.01 -19.16
C LEU A 73 -15.77 -5.50 -20.57
N VAL A 74 -14.53 -5.05 -20.82
CA VAL A 74 -14.09 -4.55 -22.13
C VAL A 74 -14.12 -5.66 -23.17
N LYS A 75 -13.57 -6.83 -22.84
CA LYS A 75 -13.52 -7.99 -23.73
C LYS A 75 -14.91 -8.47 -24.15
N ASP A 76 -15.86 -8.47 -23.22
CA ASP A 76 -17.23 -8.92 -23.46
C ASP A 76 -18.17 -7.80 -23.94
N ASN A 77 -17.65 -6.56 -24.09
CA ASN A 77 -18.42 -5.37 -24.45
C ASN A 77 -19.63 -5.12 -23.51
N ILE A 78 -19.41 -5.29 -22.20
CA ILE A 78 -20.41 -5.06 -21.15
C ILE A 78 -20.11 -3.73 -20.46
N ARG A 79 -21.14 -2.88 -20.31
CA ARG A 79 -21.01 -1.61 -19.59
C ARG A 79 -21.04 -1.85 -18.08
N LEU A 80 -20.37 -0.98 -17.33
CA LEU A 80 -20.32 -1.09 -15.86
C LEU A 80 -21.72 -1.06 -15.22
N GLN A 81 -22.64 -0.26 -15.76
CA GLN A 81 -24.03 -0.19 -15.30
C GLN A 81 -24.76 -1.54 -15.39
N GLU A 82 -24.40 -2.41 -16.35
CA GLU A 82 -25.05 -3.71 -16.51
C GLU A 82 -24.73 -4.65 -15.35
N LEU A 83 -23.65 -4.40 -14.60
CA LEU A 83 -23.36 -5.11 -13.36
C LEU A 83 -24.31 -4.78 -12.20
N THR A 84 -25.24 -3.84 -12.38
CA THR A 84 -26.34 -3.64 -11.42
C THR A 84 -27.37 -4.78 -11.47
N ASP A 85 -27.38 -5.58 -12.54
CA ASP A 85 -28.09 -6.84 -12.62
C ASP A 85 -27.24 -7.95 -11.95
N PRO A 86 -27.74 -8.61 -10.88
CA PRO A 86 -26.98 -9.63 -10.17
C PRO A 86 -26.69 -10.89 -11.01
N VAL A 87 -27.49 -11.18 -12.04
CA VAL A 87 -27.25 -12.32 -12.95
C VAL A 87 -26.06 -12.02 -13.86
N ILE A 88 -26.05 -10.84 -14.48
CA ILE A 88 -24.93 -10.39 -15.34
C ILE A 88 -23.66 -10.30 -14.50
N ALA A 89 -23.73 -9.66 -13.32
CA ALA A 89 -22.60 -9.55 -12.42
C ALA A 89 -22.05 -10.91 -11.99
N GLY A 90 -22.92 -11.88 -11.67
CA GLY A 90 -22.48 -13.24 -11.33
C GLY A 90 -21.70 -13.91 -12.46
N GLN A 91 -22.13 -13.75 -13.71
CA GLN A 91 -21.43 -14.30 -14.88
C GLN A 91 -20.06 -13.64 -15.10
N ILE A 92 -19.99 -12.31 -14.99
CA ILE A 92 -18.73 -11.57 -15.15
C ILE A 92 -17.76 -11.88 -14.01
N ILE A 93 -18.22 -11.91 -12.77
CA ILE A 93 -17.39 -12.26 -11.62
C ILE A 93 -16.91 -13.71 -11.74
N HIS A 94 -17.74 -14.65 -12.21
CA HIS A 94 -17.31 -16.02 -12.45
C HIS A 94 -16.09 -16.08 -13.40
N LYS A 95 -16.10 -15.31 -14.50
CA LYS A 95 -14.95 -15.21 -15.42
C LYS A 95 -13.69 -14.66 -14.72
N VAL A 96 -13.84 -13.64 -13.87
CA VAL A 96 -12.72 -13.11 -13.05
C VAL A 96 -12.19 -14.20 -12.10
N LEU A 97 -13.08 -14.95 -11.46
CA LEU A 97 -12.73 -15.97 -10.48
C LEU A 97 -11.99 -17.18 -11.06
N MET A 98 -12.18 -17.48 -12.35
CA MET A 98 -11.40 -18.50 -13.06
C MET A 98 -9.89 -18.23 -12.99
N GLU A 99 -9.48 -16.99 -12.74
CA GLU A 99 -8.09 -16.60 -12.62
C GLU A 99 -7.67 -16.10 -11.23
N THR A 100 -8.60 -15.73 -10.34
CA THR A 100 -8.26 -15.03 -9.08
C THR A 100 -8.60 -15.78 -7.80
N SER A 101 -9.19 -16.98 -7.87
CA SER A 101 -9.65 -17.86 -6.75
C SER A 101 -10.76 -17.28 -5.85
N TYR A 102 -10.74 -15.97 -5.58
CA TYR A 102 -11.81 -15.22 -4.93
C TYR A 102 -11.69 -13.73 -5.32
N PHE A 103 -12.78 -12.98 -5.21
CA PHE A 103 -12.81 -11.55 -5.55
C PHE A 103 -12.33 -10.69 -4.37
N HIS A 104 -12.97 -10.86 -3.21
CA HIS A 104 -12.57 -10.18 -1.99
C HIS A 104 -12.80 -11.05 -0.75
N ARG A 105 -11.96 -10.92 0.28
CA ARG A 105 -12.02 -11.80 1.47
C ARG A 105 -13.35 -11.74 2.25
N PHE A 106 -14.11 -10.66 2.10
CA PHE A 106 -15.43 -10.46 2.71
C PHE A 106 -16.56 -10.48 1.67
N ASP A 107 -16.21 -10.61 0.40
CA ASP A 107 -17.16 -10.79 -0.69
C ASP A 107 -16.54 -11.68 -1.78
N PRO A 108 -16.35 -12.98 -1.50
CA PRO A 108 -15.53 -13.86 -2.34
C PRO A 108 -16.06 -14.04 -3.76
N HIS A 109 -17.38 -13.91 -3.92
CA HIS A 109 -18.09 -14.09 -5.19
C HIS A 109 -18.71 -12.80 -5.74
N GLY A 110 -18.32 -11.63 -5.22
CA GLY A 110 -18.81 -10.35 -5.75
C GLY A 110 -20.31 -10.12 -5.53
N GLU A 111 -20.91 -10.74 -4.51
CA GLU A 111 -22.36 -10.77 -4.27
C GLU A 111 -22.89 -9.40 -3.80
N ALA A 112 -22.04 -8.61 -3.15
CA ALA A 112 -22.37 -7.27 -2.68
C ALA A 112 -22.26 -6.20 -3.80
N LEU A 113 -21.43 -6.46 -4.82
CA LEU A 113 -21.06 -5.52 -5.85
C LEU A 113 -22.27 -4.92 -6.61
N PRO A 114 -23.24 -5.72 -7.09
CA PRO A 114 -24.36 -5.19 -7.89
C PRO A 114 -25.19 -4.16 -7.11
N TRP A 115 -25.36 -4.40 -5.82
CA TRP A 115 -26.18 -3.57 -4.95
C TRP A 115 -25.50 -2.25 -4.62
N LEU A 116 -24.18 -2.27 -4.42
CA LEU A 116 -23.39 -1.06 -4.23
C LEU A 116 -23.34 -0.21 -5.50
N LEU A 117 -23.17 -0.82 -6.67
CA LEU A 117 -23.25 -0.11 -7.94
C LEU A 117 -24.63 0.50 -8.15
N ARG A 118 -25.69 -0.26 -7.90
CA ARG A 118 -27.07 0.20 -8.10
C ARG A 118 -27.38 1.47 -7.33
N ILE A 119 -26.84 1.63 -6.11
CA ILE A 119 -26.99 2.88 -5.33
C ILE A 119 -26.43 4.07 -6.10
N VAL A 120 -25.22 3.96 -6.66
CA VAL A 120 -24.59 5.07 -7.38
C VAL A 120 -25.35 5.41 -8.66
N TYR A 121 -25.88 4.42 -9.38
CA TYR A 121 -26.66 4.68 -10.60
C TYR A 121 -28.08 5.19 -10.35
N GLU A 122 -28.68 4.90 -9.19
CA GLU A 122 -30.04 5.34 -8.85
C GLU A 122 -30.09 6.67 -8.07
N GLU A 123 -29.02 7.04 -7.37
CA GLU A 123 -28.98 8.22 -6.51
C GLU A 123 -27.92 9.22 -6.97
N ASP A 124 -28.29 10.49 -7.05
CA ASP A 124 -27.33 11.59 -7.13
C ASP A 124 -26.69 11.81 -5.75
N LEU A 125 -25.56 11.14 -5.49
CA LEU A 125 -24.93 11.15 -4.18
C LEU A 125 -24.40 12.54 -3.81
N GLU A 126 -23.93 13.34 -4.77
CA GLU A 126 -23.47 14.71 -4.54
C GLU A 126 -24.64 15.57 -4.02
N GLU A 127 -25.76 15.56 -4.74
CA GLU A 127 -26.96 16.34 -4.38
C GLU A 127 -27.52 15.95 -3.01
N LYS A 128 -27.49 14.66 -2.66
CA LYS A 128 -28.03 14.17 -1.37
C LYS A 128 -27.23 14.61 -0.15
N ILE A 129 -25.96 15.00 -0.33
CA ILE A 129 -25.06 15.28 0.80
C ILE A 129 -24.51 16.71 0.82
N ARG A 130 -24.59 17.49 -0.27
CA ARG A 130 -23.92 18.79 -0.41
C ARG A 130 -24.18 19.80 0.71
N ASP A 131 -25.39 19.78 1.25
CA ASP A 131 -25.81 20.70 2.32
C ASP A 131 -25.41 20.21 3.73
N SER A 132 -24.82 19.02 3.86
CA SER A 132 -24.38 18.48 5.15
C SER A 132 -22.99 19.01 5.53
N ASP A 133 -22.77 19.25 6.82
CA ASP A 133 -21.42 19.46 7.38
C ASP A 133 -20.73 18.13 7.70
N GLU A 134 -21.51 17.06 7.84
CA GLU A 134 -21.05 15.71 8.21
C GLU A 134 -21.23 14.76 7.01
N LEU A 135 -20.53 15.09 5.91
CA LEU A 135 -20.65 14.43 4.60
C LEU A 135 -20.58 12.90 4.67
N ASP A 136 -19.63 12.35 5.42
CA ASP A 136 -19.42 10.90 5.56
C ASP A 136 -20.56 10.20 6.31
N LEU A 137 -21.09 10.81 7.36
CA LEU A 137 -22.25 10.30 8.08
C LEU A 137 -23.50 10.33 7.21
N ARG A 138 -23.73 11.44 6.51
CA ARG A 138 -24.88 11.60 5.62
C ARG A 138 -24.82 10.63 4.44
N LEU A 139 -23.65 10.49 3.82
CA LEU A 139 -23.44 9.51 2.75
C LEU A 139 -23.68 8.08 3.25
N ASN A 140 -23.18 7.74 4.45
CA ASN A 140 -23.42 6.43 5.04
C ASN A 140 -24.92 6.17 5.27
N GLU A 141 -25.64 7.16 5.76
CA GLU A 141 -27.10 7.08 5.96
C GLU A 141 -27.84 6.82 4.65
N VAL A 142 -27.50 7.55 3.57
CA VAL A 142 -28.09 7.36 2.23
C VAL A 142 -27.86 5.94 1.73
N ILE A 143 -26.62 5.44 1.82
CA ILE A 143 -26.25 4.09 1.40
C ILE A 143 -27.06 3.05 2.18
N TRP A 144 -27.07 3.13 3.51
CA TRP A 144 -27.77 2.15 4.34
C TRP A 144 -29.28 2.19 4.14
N ARG A 145 -29.89 3.38 3.99
CA ARG A 145 -31.32 3.50 3.68
C ARG A 145 -31.66 2.76 2.40
N LYS A 146 -30.89 2.98 1.32
CA LYS A 146 -31.12 2.29 0.04
C LYS A 146 -30.90 0.78 0.13
N LEU A 147 -29.88 0.33 0.85
CA LEU A 147 -29.66 -1.10 1.08
C LEU A 147 -30.83 -1.74 1.83
N TYR A 148 -31.37 -1.09 2.87
CA TYR A 148 -32.56 -1.56 3.57
C TYR A 148 -33.79 -1.56 2.67
N ASP A 149 -33.97 -0.53 1.82
CA ASP A 149 -35.09 -0.48 0.87
C ASP A 149 -35.04 -1.65 -0.11
N TYR A 150 -33.86 -1.95 -0.68
CA TYR A 150 -33.68 -3.10 -1.58
C TYR A 150 -33.92 -4.43 -0.85
N TRP A 151 -33.44 -4.55 0.39
CA TRP A 151 -33.63 -5.75 1.22
C TRP A 151 -35.10 -5.98 1.55
N ASN A 152 -35.81 -4.96 2.03
CA ASN A 152 -37.21 -5.05 2.43
C ASN A 152 -38.15 -5.33 1.23
N LYS A 153 -37.75 -4.91 0.03
CA LYS A 153 -38.44 -5.24 -1.23
C LYS A 153 -38.10 -6.65 -1.76
N GLY A 154 -37.23 -7.39 -1.09
CA GLY A 154 -36.82 -8.74 -1.51
C GLY A 154 -35.89 -8.76 -2.72
N PHE A 155 -35.26 -7.63 -3.07
CA PHE A 155 -34.34 -7.58 -4.22
C PHE A 155 -32.99 -8.20 -3.91
N ILE A 156 -32.45 -7.94 -2.71
CA ILE A 156 -31.15 -8.48 -2.28
C ILE A 156 -31.34 -9.92 -1.78
N PRO A 157 -30.68 -10.94 -2.38
CA PRO A 157 -30.69 -12.29 -1.84
C PRO A 157 -30.05 -12.35 -0.45
N GLU A 158 -30.51 -13.28 0.40
CA GLU A 158 -30.02 -13.44 1.79
C GLU A 158 -28.48 -13.52 1.87
N GLN A 159 -27.87 -14.27 0.96
CA GLN A 159 -26.43 -14.44 0.90
C GLN A 159 -25.69 -13.12 0.61
N ALA A 160 -26.17 -12.30 -0.33
CA ALA A 160 -25.61 -10.97 -0.62
C ALA A 160 -25.83 -10.00 0.55
N TRP A 161 -27.01 -10.03 1.18
CA TRP A 161 -27.31 -9.23 2.37
C TRP A 161 -26.39 -9.56 3.53
N LYS A 162 -26.11 -10.85 3.73
CA LYS A 162 -25.13 -11.32 4.70
C LYS A 162 -23.75 -10.74 4.41
N ARG A 163 -23.29 -10.70 3.15
CA ARG A 163 -21.99 -10.03 2.81
C ARG A 163 -21.99 -8.54 3.15
N LEU A 164 -23.06 -7.83 2.79
CA LEU A 164 -23.20 -6.40 3.06
C LEU A 164 -23.22 -6.08 4.58
N THR A 165 -23.83 -6.95 5.38
CA THR A 165 -24.06 -6.74 6.82
C THR A 165 -23.09 -7.47 7.74
N GLU A 166 -22.35 -8.45 7.23
CA GLU A 166 -21.33 -9.21 7.96
C GLU A 166 -20.38 -8.23 8.64
N LYS A 167 -20.09 -8.49 9.93
CA LYS A 167 -19.31 -7.59 10.79
C LYS A 167 -18.00 -7.24 10.07
N LYS A 168 -17.99 -6.07 9.40
CA LYS A 168 -16.88 -5.28 8.85
C LYS A 168 -16.96 -4.93 7.35
N PHE A 169 -17.80 -5.55 6.52
CA PHE A 169 -17.74 -5.24 5.07
C PHE A 169 -18.27 -3.85 4.74
N LEU A 170 -19.37 -3.36 5.33
CA LEU A 170 -19.74 -1.94 5.29
C LEU A 170 -19.76 -1.35 6.71
N PRO A 171 -19.37 -0.07 6.89
CA PRO A 171 -19.40 0.54 8.21
C PRO A 171 -20.85 0.81 8.64
N LYS A 172 -21.28 0.25 9.77
CA LYS A 172 -22.65 0.47 10.27
C LYS A 172 -22.89 1.95 10.66
N PRO A 173 -24.11 2.49 10.49
CA PRO A 173 -24.43 3.88 10.80
C PRO A 173 -24.05 4.31 12.21
N ASN A 174 -24.34 3.47 13.21
CA ASN A 174 -24.14 3.79 14.63
C ASN A 174 -22.76 3.37 15.18
N SER A 175 -21.78 3.09 14.30
CA SER A 175 -20.45 2.64 14.74
C SER A 175 -19.54 3.83 15.08
N GLN A 176 -18.57 3.62 15.98
CA GLN A 176 -17.49 4.59 16.26
C GLN A 176 -16.36 4.55 15.20
N SER A 177 -16.64 3.95 14.04
CA SER A 177 -15.72 3.86 12.92
C SER A 177 -15.36 5.25 12.41
N PRO A 178 -14.10 5.52 12.01
CA PRO A 178 -13.73 6.76 11.34
C PRO A 178 -14.20 6.84 9.88
N LEU A 179 -15.02 5.88 9.42
CA LEU A 179 -15.56 5.82 8.07
C LEU A 179 -14.50 5.97 6.96
N LYS A 180 -13.28 5.48 7.19
CA LYS A 180 -12.10 5.62 6.31
C LYS A 180 -12.44 5.53 4.82
N ARG A 181 -13.20 4.51 4.42
CA ARG A 181 -13.56 4.26 3.02
C ARG A 181 -14.51 5.28 2.42
N LEU A 182 -15.49 5.75 3.18
CA LEU A 182 -16.38 6.83 2.73
C LEU A 182 -15.61 8.14 2.66
N ASN A 183 -14.79 8.44 3.68
CA ASN A 183 -13.91 9.61 3.65
C ASN A 183 -12.90 9.56 2.49
N LEU A 184 -12.41 8.36 2.14
CA LEU A 184 -11.53 8.15 0.98
C LEU A 184 -12.27 8.46 -0.33
N PHE A 185 -13.49 7.93 -0.50
CA PHE A 185 -14.33 8.22 -1.67
C PHE A 185 -14.68 9.71 -1.77
N LEU A 186 -15.14 10.33 -0.68
CA LEU A 186 -15.44 11.77 -0.62
C LEU A 186 -14.24 12.61 -1.02
N ARG A 187 -13.06 12.27 -0.51
CA ARG A 187 -11.82 12.93 -0.89
C ARG A 187 -11.59 12.86 -2.40
N TRP A 188 -11.77 11.68 -2.99
CA TRP A 188 -11.57 11.46 -4.43
C TRP A 188 -12.56 12.25 -5.28
N MET A 189 -13.81 12.38 -4.84
CA MET A 189 -14.85 13.07 -5.60
C MET A 189 -14.75 14.59 -5.48
N VAL A 190 -14.49 15.12 -4.28
CA VAL A 190 -14.59 16.56 -4.00
C VAL A 190 -13.27 17.31 -4.28
N ARG A 191 -12.10 16.68 -4.09
CA ARG A 191 -10.82 17.34 -4.42
C ARG A 191 -10.61 17.35 -5.92
N ASP A 192 -10.40 18.54 -6.46
CA ASP A 192 -10.22 18.85 -7.87
C ASP A 192 -8.75 18.90 -8.31
N GLU A 193 -7.80 18.62 -7.39
CA GLU A 193 -6.39 18.46 -7.72
C GLU A 193 -5.96 17.00 -7.80
N TYR A 194 -5.14 16.69 -8.80
CA TYR A 194 -4.48 15.40 -8.96
C TYR A 194 -3.72 14.99 -7.68
N PRO A 195 -3.85 13.74 -7.20
CA PRO A 195 -4.37 12.56 -7.91
C PRO A 195 -5.87 12.26 -7.74
N ASP A 196 -6.63 13.14 -7.08
CA ASP A 196 -8.07 12.95 -6.90
C ASP A 196 -8.85 13.32 -8.19
N LEU A 197 -10.12 12.92 -8.27
CA LEU A 197 -10.89 12.91 -9.53
C LEU A 197 -11.68 14.21 -9.78
N GLY A 198 -12.06 14.95 -8.74
CA GLY A 198 -12.72 16.25 -8.87
C GLY A 198 -14.08 16.20 -9.57
N LEU A 199 -14.87 15.15 -9.32
CA LEU A 199 -16.17 14.99 -9.97
C LEU A 199 -17.28 15.82 -9.30
N TRP A 200 -17.17 16.12 -8.01
CA TRP A 200 -18.20 16.82 -7.24
C TRP A 200 -17.74 18.24 -6.92
N LEU A 201 -18.31 19.22 -7.62
CA LEU A 201 -17.87 20.62 -7.58
C LEU A 201 -18.73 21.50 -6.67
N SER A 202 -19.88 21.00 -6.22
CA SER A 202 -20.80 21.76 -5.35
C SER A 202 -20.46 21.68 -3.86
N ILE A 203 -19.45 20.88 -3.49
CA ILE A 203 -19.06 20.63 -2.10
C ILE A 203 -17.70 21.28 -1.81
N ASP A 204 -17.61 22.04 -0.72
CA ASP A 204 -16.35 22.65 -0.29
C ASP A 204 -15.38 21.59 0.29
N LYS A 205 -14.13 21.58 -0.19
CA LYS A 205 -13.04 20.71 0.29
C LYS A 205 -12.79 20.84 1.80
N LYS A 206 -13.12 21.98 2.41
CA LYS A 206 -13.05 22.22 3.87
C LYS A 206 -13.87 21.23 4.69
N LYS A 207 -14.97 20.72 4.13
CA LYS A 207 -15.87 19.77 4.80
C LYS A 207 -15.32 18.34 4.81
N LEU A 208 -14.25 18.07 4.07
CA LEU A 208 -13.65 16.75 4.01
C LEU A 208 -13.00 16.37 5.34
N LYS A 209 -13.09 15.09 5.67
CA LYS A 209 -12.40 14.50 6.82
C LYS A 209 -11.30 13.59 6.33
N VAL A 210 -10.28 13.46 7.18
CA VAL A 210 -9.13 12.61 6.88
C VAL A 210 -9.55 11.13 6.90
N PRO A 211 -9.25 10.33 5.84
CA PRO A 211 -9.46 8.89 5.78
C PRO A 211 -8.62 8.08 6.80
N LEU A 212 -8.87 8.25 8.10
CA LEU A 212 -8.06 7.63 9.15
C LEU A 212 -8.18 6.09 9.15
N GLY A 213 -7.08 5.42 8.79
CA GLY A 213 -6.91 3.97 8.86
C GLY A 213 -5.70 3.54 9.70
N SER A 214 -5.47 2.23 9.80
CA SER A 214 -4.28 1.66 10.47
C SER A 214 -2.97 2.09 9.81
N GLU A 215 -3.01 2.40 8.51
CA GLU A 215 -1.87 2.83 7.70
C GLU A 215 -1.43 4.25 8.04
N MET A 216 -2.41 5.10 8.34
CA MET A 216 -2.17 6.50 8.64
C MET A 216 -1.89 6.71 10.13
N SER A 217 -2.63 6.00 11.01
CA SER A 217 -2.60 6.16 12.46
C SER A 217 -1.18 6.12 13.06
N ARG A 218 -0.32 5.23 12.56
CA ARG A 218 1.07 5.13 13.03
C ARG A 218 1.91 6.32 12.63
N VAL A 219 1.88 6.67 11.34
CA VAL A 219 2.70 7.76 10.80
C VAL A 219 2.32 9.07 11.48
N VAL A 220 1.01 9.35 11.59
CA VAL A 220 0.54 10.60 12.21
C VAL A 220 0.76 10.64 13.71
N GLY A 221 0.65 9.50 14.42
CA GLY A 221 1.02 9.40 15.84
C GLY A 221 2.46 9.86 16.08
N ARG A 222 3.39 9.37 15.25
CA ARG A 222 4.82 9.66 15.38
C ARG A 222 5.20 11.08 14.93
N VAL A 223 4.54 11.59 13.90
CA VAL A 223 4.82 12.91 13.32
C VAL A 223 4.17 14.04 14.13
N PHE A 224 2.87 13.92 14.45
CA PHE A 224 2.12 15.02 15.07
C PHE A 224 2.04 14.90 16.59
N TYR A 225 1.81 13.69 17.12
CA TYR A 225 1.42 13.48 18.52
C TYR A 225 2.51 12.93 19.44
N ASN A 226 3.70 12.63 18.92
CA ASN A 226 4.79 12.00 19.66
C ASN A 226 4.39 10.65 20.31
N THR A 227 3.48 9.89 19.68
CA THR A 227 3.08 8.54 20.08
C THR A 227 3.50 7.52 19.02
N ASP A 228 3.45 6.22 19.32
CA ASP A 228 3.73 5.20 18.29
C ASP A 228 2.60 5.08 17.27
N GLU A 229 1.36 5.31 17.70
CA GLU A 229 0.16 5.37 16.87
C GLU A 229 -0.95 6.16 17.61
N ILE A 230 -1.98 6.58 16.87
CA ILE A 230 -3.23 7.10 17.45
C ILE A 230 -4.35 6.07 17.32
N ARG A 231 -5.40 6.12 18.15
CA ARG A 231 -6.51 5.17 17.98
C ARG A 231 -7.22 5.42 16.65
N VAL A 232 -7.70 4.34 16.03
CA VAL A 232 -8.46 4.38 14.77
C VAL A 232 -9.94 4.42 15.12
N ASP A 233 -10.40 5.59 15.56
CA ASP A 233 -11.80 5.87 15.89
C ASP A 233 -12.20 7.26 15.39
N ARG A 234 -13.50 7.52 15.37
CA ARG A 234 -14.06 8.78 14.87
C ARG A 234 -13.56 10.01 15.64
N ARG A 235 -13.32 9.91 16.96
CA ARG A 235 -12.78 11.02 17.75
C ARG A 235 -11.37 11.42 17.28
N HIS A 236 -10.51 10.44 17.05
CA HIS A 236 -9.14 10.69 16.57
C HIS A 236 -9.11 11.13 15.11
N MET A 237 -10.08 10.72 14.30
CA MET A 237 -10.26 11.25 12.94
C MET A 237 -10.57 12.75 12.96
N TYR A 238 -11.52 13.21 13.80
CA TYR A 238 -11.78 14.65 13.94
C TYR A 238 -10.54 15.39 14.46
N MET A 239 -9.88 14.87 15.50
CA MET A 239 -8.65 15.44 16.05
C MET A 239 -7.56 15.61 14.96
N LEU A 240 -7.33 14.58 14.15
CA LEU A 240 -6.36 14.65 13.06
C LEU A 240 -6.79 15.60 11.95
N THR A 241 -8.08 15.62 11.59
CA THR A 241 -8.63 16.55 10.61
C THR A 241 -8.41 17.99 11.06
N SER A 242 -8.68 18.31 12.33
CA SER A 242 -8.40 19.64 12.89
C SER A 242 -6.90 19.96 12.92
N GLU A 243 -6.03 18.98 13.15
CA GLU A 243 -4.58 19.21 13.13
C GLU A 243 -4.08 19.51 11.71
N LEU A 244 -4.58 18.81 10.69
CA LEU A 244 -4.24 19.08 9.29
C LEU A 244 -4.89 20.36 8.76
N ALA A 245 -6.06 20.76 9.27
CA ALA A 245 -6.67 22.06 8.95
C ALA A 245 -5.79 23.25 9.38
N LYS A 246 -4.93 23.08 10.41
CA LYS A 246 -3.95 24.12 10.77
C LYS A 246 -2.83 24.27 9.72
N LEU A 247 -2.60 23.25 8.88
CA LEU A 247 -1.65 23.30 7.76
C LEU A 247 -2.33 23.77 6.48
N GLU A 248 -3.49 23.20 6.16
CA GLU A 248 -4.29 23.55 4.99
C GLU A 248 -5.77 23.70 5.37
N PRO A 249 -6.20 24.91 5.77
CA PRO A 249 -7.58 25.15 6.22
C PRO A 249 -8.62 24.87 5.13
N GLU A 250 -8.28 25.19 3.88
CA GLU A 250 -9.16 25.01 2.72
C GLU A 250 -9.30 23.55 2.29
N ASP A 251 -8.44 22.65 2.82
CA ASP A 251 -8.38 21.25 2.40
C ASP A 251 -7.69 20.35 3.44
N PRO A 252 -8.38 20.03 4.55
CA PRO A 252 -7.80 19.26 5.64
C PRO A 252 -7.48 17.79 5.27
N ALA A 253 -8.06 17.26 4.19
CA ALA A 253 -7.85 15.88 3.73
C ALA A 253 -6.67 15.72 2.75
N LYS A 254 -6.09 16.83 2.28
CA LYS A 254 -5.02 16.89 1.26
C LYS A 254 -3.87 15.93 1.46
N TYR A 255 -3.42 15.79 2.70
CA TYR A 255 -2.18 15.08 3.00
C TYR A 255 -2.36 13.60 3.33
N ASP A 256 -3.59 13.05 3.25
CA ASP A 256 -3.80 11.60 3.44
C ASP A 256 -2.90 10.77 2.53
N PHE A 257 -2.77 11.20 1.26
CA PHE A 257 -2.00 10.47 0.26
C PHE A 257 -0.55 10.34 0.77
N VAL A 258 0.13 11.45 1.02
CA VAL A 258 1.54 11.40 1.43
C VAL A 258 1.77 10.78 2.81
N LEU A 259 0.85 10.96 3.77
CA LEU A 259 1.05 10.55 5.15
C LEU A 259 0.88 9.04 5.39
N SER A 260 0.10 8.33 4.58
CA SER A 260 -0.05 6.86 4.73
C SER A 260 1.00 6.05 3.95
N ARG A 261 1.70 6.68 2.99
CA ARG A 261 2.72 6.04 2.14
C ARG A 261 3.91 5.43 2.89
N PRO A 262 4.52 6.07 3.89
CA PRO A 262 5.62 5.45 4.64
C PRO A 262 5.27 4.08 5.26
N GLN A 263 4.02 3.87 5.67
CA GLN A 263 3.60 2.56 6.18
C GLN A 263 3.31 1.57 5.04
N ILE A 264 2.58 1.98 4.00
CA ILE A 264 2.25 1.14 2.85
C ILE A 264 3.52 0.60 2.18
N LEU A 265 4.55 1.44 2.12
CA LEU A 265 5.83 1.13 1.51
C LEU A 265 6.77 0.37 2.45
N GLY A 266 6.38 0.07 3.69
CA GLY A 266 7.19 -0.71 4.63
C GLY A 266 8.32 0.07 5.33
N ILE A 267 8.32 1.41 5.26
CA ILE A 267 9.31 2.26 5.94
C ILE A 267 8.97 2.42 7.43
N CYS A 268 7.71 2.78 7.74
CA CYS A 268 7.23 3.06 9.09
C CYS A 268 6.57 1.81 9.69
N LEU A 269 7.35 0.92 10.28
CA LEU A 269 6.89 -0.37 10.81
C LEU A 269 6.28 -0.26 12.21
N LYS A 270 5.48 -1.27 12.59
CA LYS A 270 4.74 -1.34 13.86
C LYS A 270 5.64 -1.06 15.07
N LYS A 271 6.80 -1.70 15.10
CA LYS A 271 7.85 -1.43 16.06
C LYS A 271 8.79 -0.38 15.49
N ILE A 272 9.04 0.68 16.26
CA ILE A 272 9.82 1.82 15.76
C ILE A 272 11.30 1.46 15.59
N GLU A 273 11.82 0.57 16.43
CA GLU A 273 13.18 0.04 16.33
C GLU A 273 13.43 -0.67 15.01
N TYR A 274 12.39 -1.25 14.39
CA TYR A 274 12.44 -1.94 13.10
C TYR A 274 12.15 -1.00 11.92
N SER A 275 11.79 0.27 12.19
CA SER A 275 11.42 1.22 11.13
C SER A 275 12.66 1.78 10.44
N HIS A 276 12.58 1.96 9.13
CA HIS A 276 13.65 2.52 8.30
C HIS A 276 13.64 4.07 8.38
N CYS A 277 13.88 4.63 9.57
CA CYS A 277 13.71 6.06 9.82
C CYS A 277 14.68 6.95 9.04
N SER A 278 15.90 6.48 8.75
CA SER A 278 16.93 7.25 8.02
C SER A 278 16.49 7.63 6.60
N VAL A 279 15.65 6.79 6.00
CA VAL A 279 15.17 6.90 4.62
C VAL A 279 13.72 7.40 4.53
N CYS A 280 13.09 7.62 5.68
CA CYS A 280 11.71 8.08 5.73
C CYS A 280 11.61 9.52 5.21
N PRO A 281 10.70 9.81 4.26
CA PRO A 281 10.52 11.16 3.73
C PRO A 281 10.03 12.14 4.80
N LEU A 282 9.52 11.67 5.95
CA LEU A 282 9.05 12.51 7.05
C LEU A 282 10.03 12.59 8.23
N LYS A 283 11.27 12.08 8.07
CA LYS A 283 12.23 11.93 9.18
C LYS A 283 12.52 13.23 9.93
N ASP A 284 12.64 14.35 9.23
CA ASP A 284 13.02 15.64 9.83
C ASP A 284 11.87 16.30 10.62
N PHE A 285 10.65 15.81 10.41
CA PHE A 285 9.43 16.26 11.09
C PHE A 285 8.91 15.25 12.12
N CYS A 286 9.40 14.01 12.08
CA CYS A 286 9.04 12.97 13.03
C CYS A 286 9.72 13.22 14.39
N LYS A 287 8.95 13.40 15.45
CA LYS A 287 9.52 13.57 16.81
C LYS A 287 10.14 12.29 17.32
N ARG A 288 9.56 11.15 16.93
CA ARG A 288 10.03 9.83 17.34
C ARG A 288 11.31 9.38 16.61
N SER A 289 11.64 9.93 15.43
CA SER A 289 12.93 9.68 14.78
C SER A 289 14.06 10.39 15.55
N LYS A 290 13.87 11.64 15.95
CA LYS A 290 14.91 12.49 16.58
C LYS A 290 15.42 11.97 17.92
N GLY A 291 14.57 11.30 18.72
CA GLY A 291 14.96 10.67 19.98
C GLY A 291 15.87 9.43 19.83
N PHE A 292 16.10 8.95 18.61
CA PHE A 292 16.98 7.82 18.33
C PHE A 292 18.33 8.23 17.71
N TYR A 293 18.53 9.52 17.40
CA TYR A 293 19.74 10.06 16.76
C TYR A 293 20.35 11.25 17.53
N GLY A 294 19.99 11.45 18.80
CA GLY A 294 20.46 12.57 19.64
C GLY A 294 21.92 12.51 20.09
N GLU A 295 22.58 11.39 19.86
CA GLU A 295 24.03 11.26 19.71
C GLU A 295 24.21 10.44 18.43
N PRO A 296 25.37 10.49 17.73
CA PRO A 296 25.74 9.40 16.84
C PRO A 296 25.86 8.17 17.74
N SER A 297 24.72 7.52 18.04
CA SER A 297 24.74 6.24 18.70
C SER A 297 25.57 5.41 17.75
N LYS A 298 26.80 5.08 18.16
CA LYS A 298 27.61 4.02 17.59
C LYS A 298 26.62 3.01 17.05
N SER A 299 26.63 2.88 15.74
CA SER A 299 25.89 1.90 14.95
C SER A 299 25.03 1.00 15.83
N ARG A 300 23.71 1.20 15.84
CA ARG A 300 22.82 0.29 16.59
C ARG A 300 22.84 -1.14 16.01
N TYR A 301 23.62 -1.36 14.95
CA TYR A 301 24.00 -2.64 14.37
C TYR A 301 25.26 -3.26 15.01
N ILE A 302 25.94 -2.57 15.91
CA ILE A 302 26.85 -3.16 16.90
C ILE A 302 26.06 -3.27 18.21
N ASN A 303 25.27 -4.33 18.42
CA ASN A 303 24.41 -4.40 19.62
C ASN A 303 24.29 -5.81 20.24
N PRO A 304 24.59 -5.97 21.54
CA PRO A 304 24.23 -7.12 22.40
C PRO A 304 22.75 -7.57 22.33
N LEU A 305 21.85 -6.73 21.81
CA LEU A 305 20.49 -7.11 21.41
C LEU A 305 20.45 -8.20 20.34
N TYR A 306 21.43 -8.25 19.43
CA TYR A 306 21.59 -9.34 18.47
C TYR A 306 21.79 -10.68 19.19
N SER A 307 22.59 -10.70 20.26
CA SER A 307 22.79 -11.90 21.08
C SER A 307 21.47 -12.40 21.69
N ARG A 308 20.62 -11.50 22.21
CA ARG A 308 19.31 -11.87 22.79
C ARG A 308 18.29 -12.31 21.75
N VAL A 309 18.30 -11.70 20.57
CA VAL A 309 17.42 -12.08 19.45
C VAL A 309 17.85 -13.44 18.89
N LYS A 310 19.15 -13.62 18.60
CA LYS A 310 19.77 -14.89 18.21
C LYS A 310 19.42 -16.02 19.17
N GLU A 311 19.59 -15.77 20.48
CA GLU A 311 19.22 -16.71 21.54
C GLU A 311 17.71 -17.02 21.52
N TYR A 312 16.83 -16.04 21.31
CA TYR A 312 15.38 -16.26 21.20
C TYR A 312 14.97 -17.13 19.99
N ILE A 313 15.64 -17.01 18.84
CA ILE A 313 15.34 -17.78 17.62
C ILE A 313 15.91 -19.19 17.70
N GLU A 314 17.15 -19.32 18.18
CA GLU A 314 17.79 -20.60 18.46
C GLU A 314 16.95 -21.41 19.46
N ASN A 315 16.35 -20.73 20.45
CA ASN A 315 15.47 -21.33 21.44
C ASN A 315 14.04 -21.63 20.93
N LYS A 316 13.55 -20.99 19.85
CA LYS A 316 12.17 -21.18 19.32
C LYS A 316 12.02 -22.12 18.12
N ARG A 317 13.04 -22.92 17.74
CA ARG A 317 12.95 -23.90 16.63
C ARG A 317 12.50 -23.28 15.28
N ILE A 318 12.90 -22.04 14.96
CA ILE A 318 12.64 -21.40 13.64
C ILE A 318 13.66 -21.91 12.61
N ARG A 319 13.74 -23.24 12.41
CA ARG A 319 14.71 -23.84 11.45
C ARG A 319 14.26 -23.67 9.99
N LYS A 320 12.97 -23.90 9.71
CA LYS A 320 12.44 -23.93 8.33
C LYS A 320 12.51 -22.60 7.55
N PRO A 321 12.15 -21.43 8.13
CA PRO A 321 12.29 -20.15 7.42
C PRO A 321 13.75 -19.81 7.12
N LYS A 322 14.65 -20.04 8.10
CA LYS A 322 16.09 -19.83 7.93
C LYS A 322 16.67 -20.72 6.84
N GLU A 323 16.39 -22.02 6.87
CA GLU A 323 16.81 -22.97 5.82
C GLU A 323 16.33 -22.53 4.43
N LYS A 324 15.10 -22.04 4.32
CA LYS A 324 14.54 -21.55 3.06
C LYS A 324 15.22 -20.26 2.60
N HIS A 325 15.52 -19.36 3.53
CA HIS A 325 16.26 -18.14 3.27
C HIS A 325 17.68 -18.44 2.77
N ASP A 326 18.43 -19.25 3.50
CA ASP A 326 19.80 -19.68 3.15
C ASP A 326 19.85 -20.35 1.77
N LEU A 327 18.80 -21.12 1.43
CA LEU A 327 18.66 -21.72 0.11
C LEU A 327 18.44 -20.67 -1.00
N ILE A 328 17.65 -19.62 -0.75
CA ILE A 328 17.46 -18.51 -1.71
C ILE A 328 18.78 -17.77 -1.90
N VAL A 329 19.53 -17.50 -0.83
CA VAL A 329 20.87 -16.88 -0.88
C VAL A 329 21.78 -17.70 -1.79
N LYS A 330 21.94 -18.99 -1.49
CA LYS A 330 22.77 -19.91 -2.29
C LYS A 330 22.37 -19.92 -3.77
N LYS A 331 21.06 -20.04 -4.04
CA LYS A 331 20.54 -20.09 -5.41
C LYS A 331 20.71 -18.79 -6.18
N THR A 332 20.58 -17.65 -5.51
CA THR A 332 20.79 -16.32 -6.10
C THR A 332 22.23 -16.17 -6.56
N ILE A 333 23.19 -16.57 -5.72
CA ILE A 333 24.62 -16.52 -6.02
C ILE A 333 24.94 -17.46 -7.19
N GLU A 334 24.53 -18.73 -7.10
CA GLU A 334 24.72 -19.72 -8.17
C GLU A 334 24.22 -19.18 -9.52
N TYR A 335 23.03 -18.60 -9.53
CA TYR A 335 22.41 -18.05 -10.72
C TYR A 335 23.18 -16.85 -11.30
N LEU A 336 23.55 -15.87 -10.46
CA LEU A 336 24.25 -14.68 -10.90
C LEU A 336 25.68 -14.97 -11.39
N THR A 337 26.38 -15.90 -10.75
CA THR A 337 27.70 -16.36 -11.19
C THR A 337 27.60 -17.17 -12.50
N TYR A 338 26.62 -18.07 -12.62
CA TYR A 338 26.44 -18.88 -13.83
C TYR A 338 26.10 -18.03 -15.06
N ARG A 339 25.30 -16.98 -14.90
CA ARG A 339 24.92 -16.05 -15.97
C ARG A 339 25.96 -14.96 -16.23
N GLU A 340 27.14 -15.06 -15.61
CA GLU A 340 28.25 -14.10 -15.75
C GLU A 340 27.88 -12.66 -15.35
N PHE A 341 26.82 -12.49 -14.55
CA PHE A 341 26.50 -11.21 -13.91
C PHE A 341 27.46 -10.86 -12.77
N LEU A 342 28.15 -11.87 -12.23
CA LEU A 342 29.21 -11.73 -11.23
C LEU A 342 30.48 -12.47 -11.69
N PRO A 343 31.69 -11.93 -11.41
CA PRO A 343 32.95 -12.64 -11.67
C PRO A 343 32.98 -14.02 -10.99
N ARG A 344 33.58 -15.02 -11.64
CA ARG A 344 33.68 -16.39 -11.09
C ARG A 344 34.46 -16.47 -9.78
N ASP A 345 35.38 -15.53 -9.54
CA ASP A 345 36.23 -15.47 -8.34
C ASP A 345 35.62 -14.58 -7.23
N THR A 346 34.30 -14.36 -7.26
CA THR A 346 33.63 -13.53 -6.25
C THR A 346 33.76 -14.13 -4.85
N ILE A 347 34.43 -13.40 -3.93
CA ILE A 347 34.56 -13.79 -2.52
C ILE A 347 33.35 -13.29 -1.72
N LEU A 348 32.61 -14.22 -1.12
CA LEU A 348 31.35 -13.93 -0.46
C LEU A 348 31.54 -13.93 1.08
N TYR A 349 31.45 -12.77 1.71
CA TYR A 349 31.42 -12.62 3.18
C TYR A 349 29.99 -12.64 3.74
N MET A 350 29.55 -13.75 4.33
CA MET A 350 28.24 -13.84 4.97
C MET A 350 28.33 -13.46 6.45
N ASP A 351 27.74 -12.32 6.83
CA ASP A 351 27.35 -12.11 8.23
C ASP A 351 25.94 -12.70 8.43
N TYR A 352 25.78 -13.54 9.46
CA TYR A 352 24.58 -14.33 9.77
C TYR A 352 23.25 -13.57 9.58
N VAL A 353 22.28 -14.20 8.89
CA VAL A 353 20.93 -13.64 8.67
C VAL A 353 19.85 -14.45 9.38
N ILE A 354 18.92 -13.73 10.01
CA ILE A 354 17.64 -14.27 10.48
C ILE A 354 16.54 -13.31 10.02
N ASP A 355 15.39 -13.88 9.65
CA ASP A 355 14.09 -13.34 9.20
C ASP A 355 13.48 -12.19 10.05
N HIS A 356 14.28 -11.16 10.30
CA HIS A 356 13.92 -9.88 10.92
C HIS A 356 15.10 -8.92 10.78
N GLY A 357 15.24 -8.40 9.55
CA GLY A 357 15.25 -6.96 9.39
C GLY A 357 16.46 -6.14 9.77
N PHE A 358 17.66 -6.70 9.91
CA PHE A 358 18.82 -5.90 10.34
C PHE A 358 20.18 -6.21 9.72
N ARG A 359 20.22 -6.91 8.58
CA ARG A 359 21.34 -6.79 7.62
C ARG A 359 20.90 -7.33 6.26
N PRO A 360 21.22 -6.66 5.14
CA PRO A 360 21.20 -7.24 3.83
C PRO A 360 22.16 -8.41 3.89
N ASP A 361 21.72 -9.52 3.35
CA ASP A 361 22.65 -10.46 2.77
C ASP A 361 23.49 -9.70 1.71
N ILE A 362 24.81 -9.94 1.65
CA ILE A 362 25.69 -9.83 0.46
C ILE A 362 26.43 -8.47 0.26
N PHE A 363 27.70 -8.34 -0.23
CA PHE A 363 29.03 -9.02 -0.28
C PHE A 363 30.05 -8.00 -0.85
N TYR A 364 31.36 -8.33 -0.89
CA TYR A 364 32.41 -7.52 -1.53
C TYR A 364 32.94 -8.25 -2.77
N VAL A 365 33.10 -7.59 -3.92
CA VAL A 365 33.73 -8.21 -5.11
C VAL A 365 34.79 -7.27 -5.65
N ASN A 366 36.07 -7.62 -5.54
CA ASN A 366 37.20 -6.92 -6.20
C ASN A 366 37.08 -5.38 -6.18
N ASN A 367 36.91 -4.78 -4.99
CA ASN A 367 36.69 -3.34 -4.72
C ASN A 367 35.32 -2.72 -5.07
N SER A 368 34.44 -3.44 -5.75
CA SER A 368 33.07 -3.03 -6.05
C SER A 368 32.06 -3.53 -5.00
N ILE A 369 31.05 -2.70 -4.70
CA ILE A 369 30.01 -3.02 -3.72
C ILE A 369 28.88 -3.79 -4.42
N LEU A 370 28.67 -5.04 -4.00
CA LEU A 370 27.49 -5.81 -4.35
C LEU A 370 26.58 -5.86 -3.13
N LEU A 371 25.48 -5.10 -3.11
CA LEU A 371 24.55 -5.15 -1.97
C LEU A 371 23.29 -5.90 -2.37
N GLY A 372 23.03 -7.01 -1.68
CA GLY A 372 21.81 -7.80 -1.88
C GLY A 372 20.75 -7.51 -0.81
N GLU A 373 19.50 -7.81 -1.07
CA GLU A 373 18.48 -7.93 -0.04
C GLU A 373 17.64 -9.15 -0.39
N ILE A 374 17.66 -10.16 0.49
CA ILE A 374 17.05 -11.46 0.22
C ILE A 374 15.83 -11.67 1.13
N LYS A 375 14.74 -12.15 0.53
CA LYS A 375 13.47 -12.39 1.22
C LYS A 375 12.87 -13.73 0.86
N ILE A 376 12.26 -14.37 1.85
CA ILE A 376 11.49 -15.61 1.64
C ILE A 376 10.23 -15.33 0.79
N ASN A 377 9.57 -14.20 1.04
CA ASN A 377 8.43 -13.73 0.26
C ASN A 377 8.24 -12.20 0.36
N SER A 378 7.37 -11.66 -0.49
CA SER A 378 6.98 -10.24 -0.50
C SER A 378 5.75 -9.88 0.37
N GLU A 379 5.13 -10.80 1.11
CA GLU A 379 3.84 -10.55 1.81
C GLU A 379 3.93 -9.62 3.03
N ASN A 380 5.04 -9.68 3.77
CA ASN A 380 5.18 -8.95 5.05
C ASN A 380 5.88 -7.58 4.92
N ILE A 381 6.43 -7.29 3.74
CA ILE A 381 7.28 -6.17 3.27
C ILE A 381 8.41 -5.70 4.21
N GLN A 382 9.63 -5.85 3.68
CA GLN A 382 10.74 -4.92 3.89
C GLN A 382 11.42 -4.57 2.56
N GLY A 383 10.71 -4.32 1.45
CA GLY A 383 11.23 -3.72 0.19
C GLY A 383 12.76 -3.73 -0.10
N PRO A 384 13.33 -2.66 -0.64
CA PRO A 384 14.77 -2.41 -0.72
C PRO A 384 15.26 -1.46 0.40
N GLN A 385 14.50 -1.33 1.50
CA GLN A 385 14.84 -0.35 2.54
C GLN A 385 16.14 -0.68 3.25
N GLN A 386 16.46 -1.97 3.41
CA GLN A 386 17.75 -2.34 3.97
C GLN A 386 18.83 -1.87 3.01
N LEU A 387 18.72 -2.15 1.71
CA LEU A 387 19.70 -1.74 0.71
C LEU A 387 20.14 -0.26 0.84
N ARG A 388 19.20 0.67 1.04
CA ARG A 388 19.51 2.09 1.28
C ARG A 388 20.24 2.34 2.60
N VAL A 389 19.81 1.71 3.70
CA VAL A 389 20.45 1.89 5.01
C VAL A 389 21.93 1.52 4.96
N TYR A 390 22.28 0.44 4.25
CA TYR A 390 23.68 -0.01 4.13
C TYR A 390 24.50 0.86 3.22
N LEU A 391 23.91 1.30 2.11
CA LEU A 391 24.54 2.28 1.25
C LEU A 391 24.93 3.55 2.03
N ASP A 392 24.03 4.05 2.88
CA ASP A 392 24.29 5.22 3.72
C ASP A 392 25.40 4.93 4.75
N GLU A 393 25.43 3.73 5.36
CA GLU A 393 26.47 3.31 6.30
C GLU A 393 27.85 3.20 5.63
N LEU A 394 27.96 2.52 4.48
CA LEU A 394 29.21 2.38 3.73
C LEU A 394 29.72 3.75 3.25
N SER A 395 28.80 4.61 2.77
CA SER A 395 29.14 5.97 2.36
C SER A 395 29.71 6.79 3.52
N SER A 396 29.17 6.65 4.74
CA SER A 396 29.69 7.34 5.94
C SER A 396 31.10 6.89 6.34
N GLN A 397 31.49 5.67 5.96
CA GLN A 397 32.81 5.09 6.20
C GLN A 397 33.77 5.27 5.01
N ASN A 398 33.35 6.00 3.95
CA ASN A 398 34.07 6.14 2.68
C ASN A 398 34.39 4.80 1.98
N ILE A 399 33.56 3.77 2.18
CA ILE A 399 33.74 2.44 1.57
C ILE A 399 32.97 2.37 0.24
N GLY A 400 33.63 1.81 -0.79
CA GLY A 400 33.07 1.46 -2.11
C GLY A 400 32.51 2.63 -2.94
N ARG A 401 33.45 3.47 -3.39
CA ARG A 401 33.21 4.53 -4.38
C ARG A 401 33.15 4.03 -5.83
N GLU A 402 33.33 2.73 -6.06
CA GLU A 402 33.32 2.08 -7.38
C GLU A 402 31.89 1.66 -7.82
N GLU A 403 31.80 0.80 -8.84
CA GLU A 403 30.54 0.28 -9.39
C GLU A 403 29.70 -0.40 -8.29
N LYS A 404 28.43 -0.01 -8.20
CA LYS A 404 27.48 -0.48 -7.19
C LYS A 404 26.38 -1.27 -7.88
N ILE A 405 26.28 -2.55 -7.53
CA ILE A 405 25.22 -3.43 -8.04
C ILE A 405 24.28 -3.78 -6.89
N GLY A 406 23.00 -3.51 -7.09
CA GLY A 406 21.94 -3.89 -6.16
C GLY A 406 21.32 -5.22 -6.56
N ILE A 407 21.04 -6.10 -5.60
CA ILE A 407 20.29 -7.34 -5.84
C ILE A 407 19.11 -7.37 -4.89
N LEU A 408 17.91 -7.64 -5.39
CA LEU A 408 16.73 -7.88 -4.57
C LEU A 408 16.18 -9.26 -4.91
N SER A 409 16.38 -10.23 -4.04
CA SER A 409 16.02 -11.62 -4.31
C SER A 409 14.83 -12.07 -3.47
N TYR A 410 13.84 -12.69 -4.12
CA TYR A 410 12.59 -13.10 -3.49
C TYR A 410 12.32 -14.57 -3.76
N GLY A 411 12.13 -15.34 -2.71
CA GLY A 411 11.64 -16.72 -2.79
C GLY A 411 10.29 -16.81 -3.50
N LYS A 412 9.43 -15.78 -3.35
CA LYS A 412 8.21 -15.58 -4.13
C LYS A 412 7.78 -14.11 -4.09
N ILE A 413 7.58 -13.50 -5.25
CA ILE A 413 6.85 -12.25 -5.39
C ILE A 413 5.37 -12.57 -5.61
N PHE A 414 4.51 -11.98 -4.78
CA PHE A 414 3.06 -12.13 -4.90
C PHE A 414 2.49 -11.13 -5.90
N GLU A 415 1.30 -11.44 -6.41
CA GLU A 415 0.59 -10.63 -7.40
C GLU A 415 0.47 -9.16 -6.95
N GLY A 416 0.96 -8.25 -7.78
CA GLY A 416 0.96 -6.81 -7.54
C GLY A 416 2.07 -6.28 -6.60
N ASP A 417 2.93 -7.14 -6.05
CA ASP A 417 4.03 -6.69 -5.19
C ASP A 417 5.25 -6.17 -5.96
N LEU A 418 5.42 -6.58 -7.22
CA LEU A 418 6.55 -6.12 -8.04
C LEU A 418 6.55 -4.60 -8.21
N ASP A 419 5.38 -4.01 -8.47
CA ASP A 419 5.23 -2.56 -8.61
C ASP A 419 5.62 -1.84 -7.32
N LEU A 420 5.14 -2.31 -6.15
CA LEU A 420 5.54 -1.79 -4.84
C LEU A 420 7.05 -1.88 -4.60
N ILE A 421 7.70 -2.94 -5.06
CA ILE A 421 9.15 -3.10 -4.96
C ILE A 421 9.84 -2.02 -5.80
N ARG A 422 9.48 -1.89 -7.08
CA ARG A 422 10.04 -0.88 -8.00
C ARG A 422 9.85 0.54 -7.46
N GLU A 423 8.66 0.85 -6.95
CA GLU A 423 8.35 2.14 -6.33
C GLU A 423 9.26 2.46 -5.15
N ASN A 424 9.53 1.47 -4.30
CA ASN A 424 10.43 1.68 -3.17
C ASN A 424 11.87 1.91 -3.62
N ILE A 425 12.34 1.25 -4.67
CA ILE A 425 13.69 1.49 -5.20
C ILE A 425 13.83 2.98 -5.54
N GLU A 426 12.84 3.52 -6.24
CA GLU A 426 12.85 4.92 -6.65
C GLU A 426 12.58 5.89 -5.49
N LEU A 427 11.68 5.56 -4.55
CA LEU A 427 11.41 6.40 -3.37
C LEU A 427 12.68 6.60 -2.56
N LEU A 428 13.41 5.50 -2.39
CA LEU A 428 14.68 5.47 -1.71
C LEU A 428 15.81 5.98 -2.60
N ARG A 429 15.56 6.43 -3.84
CA ARG A 429 16.55 6.91 -4.81
C ARG A 429 17.69 5.92 -5.10
N LEU A 430 17.43 4.63 -4.97
CA LEU A 430 18.43 3.59 -5.14
C LEU A 430 18.87 3.46 -6.61
N ASP A 431 17.95 3.76 -7.54
CA ASP A 431 18.21 3.94 -8.98
C ASP A 431 19.30 4.95 -9.31
N ARG A 432 19.55 5.92 -8.42
CA ARG A 432 20.59 6.95 -8.62
C ARG A 432 21.94 6.58 -8.02
N GLU A 433 21.96 5.56 -7.18
CA GLU A 433 23.12 5.19 -6.38
C GLU A 433 23.75 3.89 -6.84
N PHE A 434 22.93 2.99 -7.36
CA PHE A 434 23.35 1.73 -7.95
C PHE A 434 23.39 1.86 -9.47
N ASN A 435 24.47 1.41 -10.09
CA ASN A 435 24.60 1.35 -11.54
C ASN A 435 23.57 0.41 -12.16
N LYS A 436 23.22 -0.65 -11.42
CA LYS A 436 22.21 -1.63 -11.83
C LYS A 436 21.56 -2.27 -10.62
N ILE A 437 20.27 -2.56 -10.70
CA ILE A 437 19.53 -3.29 -9.66
C ILE A 437 18.85 -4.50 -10.31
N TYR A 438 19.17 -5.70 -9.83
CA TYR A 438 18.56 -6.94 -10.27
C TYR A 438 17.45 -7.36 -9.32
N ILE A 439 16.22 -7.52 -9.82
CA ILE A 439 15.12 -8.10 -9.06
C ILE A 439 14.98 -9.56 -9.46
N ILE A 440 15.14 -10.50 -8.52
CA ILE A 440 15.15 -11.94 -8.79
C ILE A 440 13.96 -12.61 -8.11
N ASN A 441 13.17 -13.37 -8.85
CA ASN A 441 11.99 -14.07 -8.34
C ASN A 441 12.10 -15.58 -8.55
N PHE A 442 11.92 -16.37 -7.48
CA PHE A 442 11.94 -17.83 -7.53
C PHE A 442 10.54 -18.46 -7.64
N HIS A 443 9.47 -17.66 -7.77
CA HIS A 443 8.08 -18.13 -7.98
C HIS A 443 7.55 -19.12 -6.93
N GLY A 444 8.18 -19.20 -5.75
CA GLY A 444 7.86 -20.15 -4.70
C GLY A 444 8.49 -21.54 -4.87
N ASN A 445 9.20 -21.81 -5.97
CA ASN A 445 9.89 -23.07 -6.23
C ASN A 445 11.40 -22.84 -6.42
N LEU A 446 12.18 -23.15 -5.39
CA LEU A 446 13.64 -22.97 -5.40
C LEU A 446 14.40 -23.99 -6.26
N LYS A 447 13.68 -24.92 -6.91
CA LYS A 447 14.25 -25.88 -7.87
C LYS A 447 14.17 -25.41 -9.32
N SER A 448 13.25 -24.50 -9.65
CA SER A 448 13.16 -23.91 -10.99
C SER A 448 14.19 -22.81 -11.17
N GLU A 449 14.54 -22.52 -12.42
CA GLU A 449 15.33 -21.34 -12.75
C GLU A 449 14.56 -20.07 -12.32
N PRO A 450 15.21 -19.11 -11.63
CA PRO A 450 14.56 -17.86 -11.28
C PRO A 450 14.45 -16.92 -12.48
N GLU A 451 13.52 -15.98 -12.39
CA GLU A 451 13.34 -14.89 -13.35
C GLU A 451 14.06 -13.63 -12.83
N ILE A 452 14.85 -12.98 -13.70
CA ILE A 452 15.24 -11.58 -13.50
C ILE A 452 14.11 -10.72 -14.04
N LEU A 453 13.52 -9.93 -13.15
CA LEU A 453 12.50 -8.96 -13.49
C LEU A 453 13.17 -7.62 -13.77
N ASP A 454 12.80 -6.99 -14.89
CA ASP A 454 13.35 -5.70 -15.29
C ASP A 454 13.08 -4.62 -14.22
N TYR A 455 14.06 -3.75 -14.02
CA TYR A 455 13.97 -2.52 -13.25
C TYR A 455 14.57 -1.36 -14.04
#